data_AF-A0ABD0R7C1-F1
#
_entry.id   AF-A0ABD0R7C1-F1
#
_cell.length_a   1.000
_cell.length_b   1.000
_cell.length_c   1.000
_cell.angle_alpha   90.00
_cell.angle_beta   90.00
_cell.angle_gamma   90.00
#
_symmetry.space_group_name_H-M   'P 1'
#
loop_
_entity.id
_entity.type
_entity.pdbx_description
1 polymer ?
#
loop_
_entity_poly.entity_id
_entity_poly.type
_entity_poly.pdbx_seq_one_letter_code
_entity_poly.pdbx_strand_id
1 'polypeptide(L)'
;KKQIIHTICYEHFNTYPQPVDMGALVDTSNSPFPSVNVLIAVKGAWQSGFFDHGTFMEVMATWAQTVVVGRARLGGIPLGVIAVETRTVEVTIPADPANLDSEAKLYQQAGQVWFPDSAYKTAQAIEDFNREKLPLIVFANWRGFSGGMKGI
;
A
#
# COMPACT_ATOMS: atom_id res chain seq x y z
N LYS A 1 7.92 20.40 -0.81
CA LYS A 1 8.27 19.04 -0.29
C LYS A 1 7.83 17.96 -1.29
N LYS A 2 8.28 18.07 -2.55
CA LYS A 2 8.12 17.09 -3.64
C LYS A 2 9.53 16.65 -4.03
N GLN A 3 10.15 15.83 -3.19
CA GLN A 3 11.53 15.36 -3.34
C GLN A 3 11.59 14.19 -2.38
N ILE A 4 11.40 12.95 -2.81
CA ILE A 4 12.52 12.04 -3.08
C ILE A 4 12.10 10.90 -4.03
N ILE A 5 10.79 10.63 -4.16
CA ILE A 5 10.26 9.51 -4.98
C ILE A 5 10.48 9.77 -6.50
N HIS A 6 10.49 11.04 -6.92
CA HIS A 6 10.54 11.43 -8.33
C HIS A 6 11.90 11.18 -9.00
N THR A 7 13.01 11.19 -8.26
CA THR A 7 14.37 11.17 -8.85
C THR A 7 14.94 9.75 -9.01
N ILE A 8 14.65 8.84 -8.07
CA ILE A 8 15.22 7.48 -8.11
C ILE A 8 14.59 6.63 -9.23
N CYS A 9 13.34 6.90 -9.60
CA CYS A 9 12.65 6.17 -10.67
C CYS A 9 12.95 6.71 -12.08
N TYR A 10 13.52 7.90 -12.25
CA TYR A 10 13.63 8.54 -13.58
C TYR A 10 14.80 8.00 -14.42
N GLU A 11 15.93 7.66 -13.80
CA GLU A 11 17.15 7.31 -14.57
C GLU A 11 17.22 5.84 -15.03
N HIS A 12 16.46 4.93 -14.40
CA HIS A 12 16.58 3.49 -14.67
C HIS A 12 15.51 2.93 -15.63
N PHE A 13 14.43 3.67 -15.90
CA PHE A 13 13.24 3.16 -16.59
C PHE A 13 13.00 3.77 -17.98
N ASN A 14 13.86 4.68 -18.46
CA ASN A 14 13.74 5.34 -19.77
C ASN A 14 14.12 4.45 -20.98
N THR A 15 14.31 3.15 -20.79
CA THR A 15 14.74 2.19 -21.82
C THR A 15 13.65 1.19 -22.24
N TYR A 16 12.43 1.27 -21.68
CA TYR A 16 11.38 0.27 -21.90
C TYR A 16 10.36 0.66 -22.98
N PRO A 17 9.79 -0.34 -23.70
CA PRO A 17 8.99 -0.13 -24.92
C PRO A 17 7.56 0.39 -24.69
N GLN A 18 7.17 0.67 -23.45
CA GLN A 18 5.93 1.38 -23.12
C GLN A 18 6.32 2.70 -22.47
N PRO A 19 5.80 3.87 -22.90
CA PRO A 19 6.04 5.12 -22.20
C PRO A 19 5.49 4.97 -20.78
N VAL A 20 6.38 4.90 -19.79
CA VAL A 20 5.99 5.04 -18.39
C VAL A 20 5.60 6.50 -18.21
N ASP A 21 4.32 6.82 -18.33
CA ASP A 21 3.82 8.17 -18.05
C ASP A 21 3.83 8.39 -16.52
N MET A 22 5.01 8.70 -15.99
CA MET A 22 5.20 9.13 -14.61
C MET A 22 4.55 10.49 -14.30
N GLY A 23 4.01 11.19 -15.31
CA GLY A 23 3.20 12.40 -15.13
C GLY A 23 1.78 12.10 -14.64
N ALA A 24 1.31 10.86 -14.81
CA ALA A 24 -0.02 10.41 -14.37
C ALA A 24 -0.05 9.96 -12.90
N LEU A 25 0.72 10.60 -12.02
CA LEU A 25 0.44 10.47 -10.58
C LEU A 25 -0.99 10.95 -10.37
N VAL A 26 -1.89 10.05 -9.96
CA VAL A 26 -3.25 10.40 -9.51
C VAL A 26 -3.15 11.63 -8.63
N ASP A 27 -3.97 12.63 -8.91
CA ASP A 27 -3.95 13.88 -8.16
C ASP A 27 -4.20 13.60 -6.67
N THR A 28 -3.12 13.64 -5.90
CA THR A 28 -3.12 13.40 -4.46
C THR A 28 -3.55 14.64 -3.67
N SER A 29 -3.97 15.72 -4.34
CA SER A 29 -4.38 16.97 -3.70
C SER A 29 -5.64 16.82 -2.83
N ASN A 30 -6.58 15.94 -3.20
CA ASN A 30 -7.81 15.66 -2.46
C ASN A 30 -7.65 14.48 -1.50
N SER A 31 -6.82 14.66 -0.47
CA SER A 31 -6.69 13.69 0.62
C SER A 31 -7.90 13.70 1.58
N PRO A 32 -8.32 12.55 2.14
CA PRO A 32 -7.74 11.21 1.97
C PRO A 32 -8.29 10.45 0.75
N PHE A 33 -7.44 9.68 0.08
CA PHE A 33 -7.80 8.85 -1.09
C PHE A 33 -7.27 7.41 -0.94
N PRO A 34 -7.93 6.40 -1.56
CA PRO A 34 -7.43 5.03 -1.56
C PRO A 34 -6.05 4.94 -2.18
N SER A 35 -5.08 4.35 -1.49
CA SER A 35 -3.71 4.21 -2.01
C SER A 35 -3.64 3.36 -3.28
N VAL A 36 -4.58 2.41 -3.43
CA VAL A 36 -4.71 1.60 -4.65
C VAL A 36 -4.91 2.46 -5.90
N ASN A 37 -5.55 3.63 -5.79
CA ASN A 37 -5.77 4.51 -6.94
C ASN A 37 -4.45 5.07 -7.49
N VAL A 38 -3.39 5.18 -6.69
CA VAL A 38 -2.05 5.54 -7.18
C VAL A 38 -1.42 4.38 -7.97
N LEU A 39 -1.82 3.15 -7.67
CA LEU A 39 -1.26 1.92 -8.25
C LEU A 39 -1.97 1.50 -9.54
N ILE A 40 -3.28 1.75 -9.65
CA ILE A 40 -4.13 1.31 -10.77
C ILE A 40 -4.89 2.46 -11.45
N ALA A 41 -5.25 2.27 -12.72
CA ALA A 41 -6.08 3.22 -13.45
C ALA A 41 -7.53 3.28 -12.90
N VAL A 42 -8.08 4.48 -12.75
CA VAL A 42 -9.46 4.71 -12.27
C VAL A 42 -10.45 4.66 -13.45
N LYS A 43 -11.61 4.00 -13.27
CA LYS A 43 -12.66 3.91 -14.30
C LYS A 43 -13.38 5.27 -14.47
N GLY A 44 -13.33 5.84 -15.68
CA GLY A 44 -14.14 6.99 -16.10
C GLY A 44 -13.46 7.86 -17.16
N ALA A 45 -12.20 8.19 -16.94
CA ALA A 45 -11.28 8.77 -17.92
C ALA A 45 -9.94 8.07 -17.71
N TRP A 46 -9.23 7.67 -18.78
CA TRP A 46 -7.96 6.97 -18.65
C TRP A 46 -6.94 7.86 -17.91
N GLN A 47 -6.78 7.61 -16.63
CA GLN A 47 -5.66 8.07 -15.82
C GLN A 47 -4.79 6.85 -15.61
N SER A 48 -3.61 6.79 -16.23
CA SER A 48 -2.68 5.70 -16.03
C SER A 48 -2.20 5.68 -14.58
N GLY A 49 -2.26 4.51 -13.93
CA GLY A 49 -1.58 4.30 -12.65
C GLY A 49 -0.07 4.16 -12.84
N PHE A 50 0.68 4.01 -11.74
CA PHE A 50 2.13 3.85 -11.80
C PHE A 50 2.57 2.53 -12.48
N PHE A 51 1.77 1.47 -12.37
CA PHE A 51 2.09 0.15 -12.91
C PHE A 51 1.41 -0.14 -14.25
N ASP A 52 1.95 -1.13 -14.95
CA ASP A 52 1.37 -1.65 -16.19
C ASP A 52 -0.09 -2.04 -15.95
N HIS A 53 -0.98 -1.62 -16.86
CA HIS A 53 -2.43 -1.78 -16.69
C HIS A 53 -2.83 -3.24 -16.42
N GLY A 54 -3.61 -3.46 -15.36
CA GLY A 54 -4.14 -4.77 -14.99
C GLY A 54 -3.11 -5.74 -14.40
N THR A 55 -1.90 -5.28 -14.07
CA THR A 55 -0.84 -6.15 -13.53
C THR A 55 -0.74 -6.14 -12.01
N PHE A 56 -1.26 -5.10 -11.35
CA PHE A 56 -1.27 -5.03 -9.89
C PHE A 56 -2.22 -6.07 -9.30
N MET A 57 -1.68 -6.92 -8.42
CA MET A 57 -2.41 -7.95 -7.68
C MET A 57 -2.12 -7.78 -6.19
N GLU A 58 -3.14 -7.37 -5.44
CA GLU A 58 -3.06 -7.19 -3.99
C GLU A 58 -3.01 -8.54 -3.25
N VAL A 59 -2.23 -8.59 -2.17
CA VAL A 59 -2.06 -9.75 -1.31
C VAL A 59 -2.43 -9.36 0.12
N MET A 60 -3.12 -10.25 0.83
CA MET A 60 -3.55 -10.03 2.22
C MET A 60 -4.42 -8.78 2.36
N ALA A 61 -5.29 -8.51 1.39
CA ALA A 61 -6.12 -7.32 1.30
C ALA A 61 -7.05 -7.12 2.52
N THR A 62 -7.45 -8.21 3.19
CA THR A 62 -8.35 -8.15 4.36
C THR A 62 -7.64 -7.91 5.69
N TRP A 63 -6.31 -8.08 5.74
CA TRP A 63 -5.52 -7.95 6.96
C TRP A 63 -4.65 -6.69 6.95
N ALA A 64 -4.60 -5.99 8.09
CA ALA A 64 -3.80 -4.79 8.30
C ALA A 64 -3.90 -3.78 7.14
N GLN A 65 -5.13 -3.33 6.89
CA GLN A 65 -5.49 -2.57 5.67
C GLN A 65 -4.91 -1.14 5.65
N THR A 66 -4.23 -0.70 6.71
CA THR A 66 -3.45 0.55 6.70
C THR A 66 -2.22 0.47 5.78
N VAL A 67 -1.82 -0.73 5.36
CA VAL A 67 -0.78 -0.98 4.38
C VAL A 67 -1.30 -1.91 3.28
N VAL A 68 -1.14 -1.47 2.04
CA VAL A 68 -1.45 -2.24 0.83
C VAL A 68 -0.16 -2.91 0.36
N VAL A 69 -0.23 -4.22 0.11
CA VAL A 69 0.91 -5.02 -0.37
C VAL A 69 0.45 -5.77 -1.61
N GLY A 70 1.30 -5.84 -2.63
CA GLY A 70 0.96 -6.59 -3.83
C GLY A 70 2.16 -6.87 -4.72
N ARG A 71 1.88 -7.50 -5.86
CA ARG A 71 2.82 -7.68 -6.97
C ARG A 71 2.33 -6.88 -8.16
N ALA A 72 3.23 -6.33 -8.95
CA ALA A 72 2.90 -5.60 -10.17
C ALA A 72 3.97 -5.78 -11.23
N ARG A 73 3.73 -5.24 -12.43
CA ARG A 73 4.76 -5.07 -13.44
C ARG A 73 4.96 -3.59 -13.74
N LEU A 74 6.22 -3.22 -13.97
CA LEU A 74 6.62 -1.90 -14.44
C LEU A 74 7.48 -2.09 -15.68
N GLY A 75 6.99 -1.69 -16.85
CA GLY A 75 7.69 -1.91 -18.12
C GLY A 75 7.92 -3.41 -18.40
N GLY A 76 7.01 -4.27 -17.93
CA GLY A 76 7.10 -5.72 -18.04
C GLY A 76 7.89 -6.43 -16.93
N ILE A 77 8.65 -5.71 -16.09
CA ILE A 77 9.45 -6.30 -15.01
C ILE A 77 8.58 -6.57 -13.78
N PRO A 78 8.52 -7.83 -13.29
CA PRO A 78 7.77 -8.14 -12.08
C PRO A 78 8.48 -7.58 -10.83
N LEU A 79 7.70 -6.98 -9.93
CA LEU A 79 8.21 -6.44 -8.67
C LEU A 79 7.16 -6.52 -7.55
N GLY A 80 7.65 -6.46 -6.30
CA GLY A 80 6.85 -6.30 -5.09
C GLY A 80 6.53 -4.84 -4.82
N VAL A 81 5.33 -4.58 -4.32
CA VAL A 81 4.79 -3.24 -4.08
C VAL A 81 4.31 -3.15 -2.63
N ILE A 82 4.70 -2.08 -1.95
CA ILE A 82 4.14 -1.70 -0.65
C ILE A 82 3.69 -0.24 -0.74
N ALA A 83 2.44 0.03 -0.38
CA ALA A 83 1.86 1.37 -0.35
C ALA A 83 1.09 1.62 0.94
N VAL A 84 1.01 2.88 1.35
CA VAL A 84 0.38 3.27 2.61
C VAL A 84 -1.02 3.78 2.36
N GLU A 85 -2.02 3.22 3.05
CA GLU A 85 -3.38 3.73 3.02
C GLU A 85 -3.46 5.06 3.79
N THR A 86 -4.14 6.04 3.19
CA THR A 86 -4.26 7.39 3.75
C THR A 86 -5.58 7.61 4.46
N ARG A 87 -6.61 6.80 4.13
CA ARG A 87 -7.90 6.81 4.81
C ARG A 87 -7.80 6.09 6.15
N THR A 88 -8.68 6.48 7.09
CA THR A 88 -8.91 5.70 8.30
C THR A 88 -9.52 4.36 7.93
N VAL A 89 -8.97 3.30 8.50
CA VAL A 89 -9.41 1.92 8.30
C VAL A 89 -10.21 1.49 9.52
N GLU A 90 -11.32 0.79 9.29
CA GLU A 90 -12.09 0.15 10.36
C GLU A 90 -11.75 -1.34 10.43
N VAL A 91 -11.30 -1.79 11.60
CA VAL A 91 -10.97 -3.18 11.88
C VAL A 91 -12.01 -3.74 12.83
N THR A 92 -12.71 -4.79 12.39
CA THR A 92 -13.66 -5.51 13.24
C THR A 92 -12.98 -6.74 13.82
N ILE A 93 -12.88 -6.81 15.15
CA ILE A 93 -12.48 -8.01 15.87
C ILE A 93 -13.75 -8.78 16.21
N PRO A 94 -13.92 -10.02 15.70
CA PRO A 94 -15.10 -10.82 16.02
C PRO A 94 -15.12 -11.17 17.50
N ALA A 95 -16.33 -11.34 18.04
CA ALA A 95 -16.50 -11.91 19.38
C ALA A 95 -15.88 -13.31 19.43
N ASP A 96 -15.26 -13.64 20.57
CA ASP A 96 -14.73 -14.97 20.84
C ASP A 96 -15.86 -15.86 21.39
N PRO A 97 -16.32 -16.89 20.66
CA PRO A 97 -17.41 -17.76 21.11
C PRO A 97 -17.11 -18.53 22.40
N ALA A 98 -15.83 -18.68 22.75
CA ALA A 98 -15.41 -19.38 23.96
C ALA A 98 -15.42 -18.48 25.21
N ASN A 99 -15.62 -17.17 25.04
CA ASN A 99 -15.70 -16.21 26.13
C ASN A 99 -17.07 -15.52 26.12
N LEU A 100 -17.87 -15.80 27.15
CA LEU A 100 -19.24 -15.31 27.27
C LEU A 100 -19.34 -13.78 27.39
N ASP A 101 -18.29 -13.11 27.86
CA ASP A 101 -18.21 -11.65 27.96
C ASP A 101 -17.62 -10.98 26.70
N SER A 102 -17.33 -11.77 25.66
CA SER A 102 -16.70 -11.28 24.43
C SER A 102 -17.73 -10.70 23.48
N GLU A 103 -17.51 -9.46 23.07
CA GLU A 103 -18.32 -8.75 22.09
C GLU A 103 -17.48 -8.40 20.87
N ALA A 104 -18.13 -8.24 19.72
CA ALA A 104 -17.45 -7.77 18.53
C ALA A 104 -17.02 -6.31 18.73
N LYS A 105 -15.74 -6.02 18.49
CA LYS A 105 -15.16 -4.68 18.70
C LYS A 105 -14.78 -4.06 17.37
N LEU A 106 -15.15 -2.81 17.19
CA LEU A 106 -14.75 -2.00 16.03
C LEU A 106 -13.65 -1.03 16.46
N TYR A 107 -12.50 -1.14 15.80
CA TYR A 107 -11.34 -0.27 16.02
C TYR A 107 -11.08 0.58 14.80
N GLN A 108 -10.85 1.87 15.02
CA GLN A 108 -10.40 2.76 13.96
C GLN A 108 -8.89 2.90 13.99
N GLN A 109 -8.25 2.58 12.87
CA GLN A 109 -6.83 2.74 12.64
C GLN A 109 -6.60 3.92 11.70
N ALA A 110 -5.86 4.92 12.19
CA ALA A 110 -5.52 6.08 11.38
C ALA A 110 -4.66 5.67 10.17
N GLY A 111 -4.98 6.19 8.99
CA GLY A 111 -4.10 6.08 7.83
C GLY A 111 -2.72 6.68 8.10
N GLN A 112 -1.73 6.31 7.31
CA GLN A 112 -0.34 6.79 7.44
C GLN A 112 0.36 6.42 8.76
N VAL A 113 -0.16 5.48 9.55
CA VAL A 113 0.44 5.05 10.81
C VAL A 113 0.71 3.55 10.77
N TRP A 114 1.91 3.14 11.21
CA TRP A 114 2.19 1.73 11.44
C TRP A 114 1.63 1.28 12.78
N PHE A 115 0.60 0.45 12.73
CA PHE A 115 0.13 -0.39 13.82
C PHE A 115 0.89 -1.73 13.85
N PRO A 116 0.87 -2.48 14.98
CA PRO A 116 1.61 -3.75 15.10
C PRO A 116 1.31 -4.78 14.00
N ASP A 117 0.04 -4.88 13.59
CA ASP A 117 -0.41 -5.72 12.48
C ASP A 117 0.15 -5.27 11.13
N SER A 118 0.12 -3.96 10.85
CA SER A 118 0.62 -3.39 9.60
C SER A 118 2.15 -3.39 9.48
N ALA A 119 2.87 -3.20 10.59
CA ALA A 119 4.32 -3.33 10.65
C ALA A 119 4.72 -4.78 10.39
N TYR A 120 4.00 -5.73 11.00
CA TYR A 120 4.23 -7.16 10.75
C TYR A 120 3.93 -7.53 9.28
N LYS A 121 2.79 -7.11 8.73
CA LYS A 121 2.45 -7.33 7.31
C LYS A 121 3.54 -6.80 6.37
N THR A 122 4.06 -5.60 6.66
CA THR A 122 5.16 -4.99 5.89
C THR A 122 6.43 -5.85 5.97
N ALA A 123 6.83 -6.28 7.16
CA ALA A 123 8.02 -7.12 7.35
C ALA A 123 7.89 -8.48 6.65
N GLN A 124 6.73 -9.12 6.79
CA GLN A 124 6.44 -10.40 6.12
C GLN A 124 6.51 -10.25 4.59
N ALA A 125 5.92 -9.19 4.04
CA ALA A 125 5.95 -8.92 2.61
C ALA A 125 7.38 -8.72 2.07
N ILE A 126 8.22 -7.98 2.81
CA ILE A 126 9.62 -7.74 2.43
C ILE A 126 10.40 -9.06 2.39
N GLU A 127 10.22 -9.90 3.40
CA GLU A 127 10.87 -11.20 3.49
C GLU A 127 10.43 -12.12 2.34
N ASP A 128 9.13 -12.16 2.05
CA ASP A 128 8.58 -12.97 0.94
C ASP A 128 9.13 -12.52 -0.42
N PHE A 129 9.14 -11.21 -0.70
CA PHE A 129 9.69 -10.68 -1.95
C PHE A 129 11.20 -10.89 -2.07
N ASN A 130 11.94 -10.80 -0.97
CA ASN A 130 13.39 -11.07 -0.95
C ASN A 130 13.69 -12.56 -1.22
N ARG A 131 12.85 -13.48 -0.74
CA ARG A 131 12.95 -14.91 -1.07
C ARG A 131 12.63 -15.18 -2.53
N GLU A 132 11.64 -14.49 -3.09
CA GLU A 132 11.27 -14.55 -4.52
C GLU A 132 12.28 -13.83 -5.44
N LYS A 133 13.26 -13.11 -4.87
CA LYS A 133 14.24 -12.29 -5.61
C LYS A 133 13.57 -11.23 -6.50
N LEU A 134 12.42 -10.72 -6.05
CA LEU A 134 11.73 -9.64 -6.72
C LEU A 134 12.29 -8.28 -6.26
N PRO A 135 12.50 -7.33 -7.20
CA PRO A 135 12.69 -5.93 -6.83
C PRO A 135 11.51 -5.42 -5.99
N LEU A 136 11.76 -4.49 -5.08
CA LEU A 136 10.74 -3.94 -4.19
C LEU A 136 10.61 -2.43 -4.38
N ILE A 137 9.38 -1.95 -4.57
CA ILE A 137 9.04 -0.52 -4.56
C ILE A 137 8.14 -0.23 -3.35
N VAL A 138 8.50 0.82 -2.60
CA VAL A 138 7.72 1.29 -1.45
C VAL A 138 7.26 2.72 -1.68
N PHE A 139 5.94 2.92 -1.78
CA PHE A 139 5.30 4.24 -1.79
C PHE A 139 5.13 4.74 -0.35
N ALA A 140 6.23 5.18 0.24
CA ALA A 140 6.27 5.60 1.64
C ALA A 140 5.42 6.87 1.87
N ASN A 141 4.47 6.76 2.79
CA ASN A 141 3.66 7.87 3.27
C ASN A 141 3.24 7.67 4.74
N TRP A 142 4.16 7.17 5.56
CA TRP A 142 3.95 7.02 7.00
C TRP A 142 4.34 8.31 7.75
N ARG A 143 3.54 8.67 8.76
CA ARG A 143 3.82 9.74 9.73
C ARG A 143 4.54 9.23 10.97
N GLY A 144 4.47 7.92 11.25
CA GLY A 144 5.12 7.28 12.38
C GLY A 144 4.51 5.94 12.77
N PHE A 145 4.94 5.42 13.90
CA PHE A 145 4.38 4.21 14.53
C PHE A 145 3.27 4.58 15.53
N SER A 146 2.33 3.66 15.75
CA SER A 146 1.30 3.83 16.77
C SER A 146 1.94 3.79 18.16
N GLY A 147 1.98 4.93 18.85
CA GLY A 147 2.58 5.08 20.18
C GLY A 147 1.59 5.06 21.36
N GLY A 148 0.29 4.81 21.11
CA GLY A 148 -0.71 4.77 22.17
C GLY A 148 -0.54 3.55 23.08
N MET A 149 -0.72 3.72 24.39
CA MET A 149 -0.87 2.59 25.31
C MET A 149 -2.10 1.78 24.89
N LYS A 150 -1.90 0.61 24.27
CA LYS A 150 -2.87 -0.48 24.39
C LYS A 150 -2.81 -0.91 25.85
N GLY A 151 -3.94 -0.81 26.56
CA GLY A 151 -4.02 -1.10 28.00
C GLY A 151 -3.21 -2.34 28.38
N ILE A 152 -2.27 -2.13 29.30
CA ILE A 152 -1.58 -3.18 30.05
C ILE A 152 -2.61 -3.85 30.96
#